data_AF-A0A2N3D7Z1-F1
#
_entry.id   AF-A0A2N3D7Z1-F1
#
_cell.length_a   1.000
_cell.length_b   1.000
_cell.length_c   1.000
_cell.angle_alpha   90.00
_cell.angle_beta   90.00
_cell.angle_gamma   90.00
#
_symmetry.space_group_name_H-M   'P 1'
#
loop_
_entity.id
_entity.type
_entity.pdbx_description
1 polymer ?
#
loop_
_entity_poly.entity_id
_entity_poly.type
_entity_poly.pdbx_seq_one_letter_code
_entity_poly.pdbx_strand_id
1 'polypeptide(L)'
;MLTSLLAAALMLQAAPTQTPALSQENRALLRCAAAFAVVSQRQAIGDPAAGQWPDLATRGREFFVRAMAQLMDQTGLDRDGIAWLAGFEAKALRDSGETDRLMPSCLLMLEASGV
;
A
#
# COMPACT_ATOMS: atom_id res chain seq x y z
N MET A 1 -2.52 -27.24 -50.87
CA MET A 1 -3.33 -27.88 -49.80
C MET A 1 -2.70 -27.72 -48.41
N LEU A 2 -1.94 -26.64 -48.12
CA LEU A 2 -1.17 -26.50 -46.87
C LEU A 2 -1.25 -25.09 -46.26
N THR A 3 -2.30 -24.33 -46.57
CA THR A 3 -2.43 -22.92 -46.18
C THR A 3 -3.61 -22.63 -45.24
N SER A 4 -4.37 -23.64 -44.83
CA SER A 4 -5.61 -23.44 -44.06
C SER A 4 -5.53 -23.77 -42.56
N LEU A 5 -4.37 -24.16 -42.03
CA LEU A 5 -4.23 -24.63 -40.64
C LEU A 5 -3.66 -23.60 -39.65
N LEU A 6 -3.29 -22.39 -40.09
CA LEU A 6 -2.66 -21.38 -39.23
C LEU A 6 -3.63 -20.40 -38.53
N ALA A 7 -4.94 -20.56 -38.69
CA ALA A 7 -5.92 -19.60 -38.18
C ALA A 7 -6.45 -19.86 -36.74
N ALA A 8 -6.10 -21.00 -36.13
CA ALA A 8 -6.77 -21.45 -34.90
C ALA A 8 -6.05 -21.12 -33.57
N ALA A 9 -4.83 -20.55 -33.60
CA ALA A 9 -3.99 -20.44 -32.40
C ALA A 9 -4.06 -19.09 -31.64
N LEU A 10 -4.82 -18.08 -32.11
CA LEU A 10 -4.80 -16.73 -31.50
C LEU A 10 -5.86 -16.46 -30.42
N MET A 11 -6.71 -17.42 -30.04
CA MET A 11 -7.83 -17.16 -29.12
C MET A 11 -7.52 -17.38 -27.63
N LEU A 12 -6.26 -17.63 -27.24
CA LEU A 12 -5.88 -17.79 -25.83
C LEU A 12 -4.99 -16.64 -25.33
N GLN A 13 -5.46 -15.40 -25.53
CA GLN A 13 -4.96 -14.28 -24.74
C GLN A 13 -5.59 -14.37 -23.35
N ALA A 14 -4.81 -14.83 -22.37
CA ALA A 14 -5.15 -14.71 -20.96
C ALA A 14 -5.54 -13.26 -20.67
N ALA A 15 -6.79 -13.04 -20.27
CA ALA A 15 -7.22 -11.72 -19.83
C ALA A 15 -6.29 -11.28 -18.68
N PRO A 16 -5.72 -10.07 -18.71
CA PRO A 16 -5.01 -9.57 -17.56
C PRO A 16 -6.00 -9.59 -16.40
N THR A 17 -5.70 -10.33 -15.33
CA THR A 17 -6.42 -10.19 -14.07
C THR A 17 -6.22 -8.75 -13.63
N GLN A 18 -7.19 -7.90 -13.91
CA GLN A 18 -7.18 -6.50 -13.54
C GLN A 18 -7.29 -6.46 -12.02
N THR A 19 -6.15 -6.51 -11.33
CA THR A 19 -6.06 -5.99 -9.97
C THR A 19 -6.64 -4.57 -10.04
N PRO A 20 -7.65 -4.21 -9.24
CA PRO A 20 -8.21 -2.86 -9.29
C PRO A 20 -7.06 -1.87 -9.17
N ALA A 21 -6.76 -1.16 -10.25
CA ALA A 21 -5.65 -0.24 -10.27
C ALA A 21 -6.03 0.92 -9.37
N LEU A 22 -5.50 0.93 -8.14
CA LEU A 22 -5.68 2.04 -7.21
C LEU A 22 -5.38 3.35 -7.92
N SER A 23 -6.15 4.40 -7.66
CA SER A 23 -5.79 5.75 -8.09
C SER A 23 -4.41 6.14 -7.53
N GLN A 24 -3.74 7.12 -8.14
CA GLN A 24 -2.45 7.59 -7.63
C GLN A 24 -2.56 8.08 -6.18
N GLU A 25 -3.66 8.76 -5.86
CA GLU A 25 -3.98 9.20 -4.50
C GLU A 25 -4.12 8.01 -3.54
N ASN A 26 -4.87 6.98 -3.92
CA ASN A 26 -5.08 5.79 -3.09
C ASN A 26 -3.80 4.99 -2.88
N ARG A 27 -2.92 4.96 -3.89
CA ARG A 27 -1.57 4.39 -3.73
C ARG A 27 -0.74 5.18 -2.72
N ALA A 28 -0.77 6.51 -2.79
CA ALA A 28 -0.03 7.34 -1.84
C ALA A 28 -0.56 7.17 -0.41
N LEU A 29 -1.89 7.16 -0.25
CA LEU A 29 -2.57 6.93 1.03
C LEU A 29 -2.20 5.58 1.65
N LEU A 30 -2.31 4.50 0.86
CA LEU A 30 -1.91 3.15 1.26
C LEU A 30 -0.43 3.09 1.67
N ARG A 31 0.45 3.66 0.85
CA ARG A 31 1.90 3.62 1.06
C ARG A 31 2.31 4.37 2.31
N CYS A 32 1.71 5.54 2.59
CA CYS A 32 1.99 6.28 3.82
C CYS A 32 1.41 5.60 5.06
N ALA A 33 0.20 5.03 4.98
CA ALA A 33 -0.36 4.24 6.07
C ALA A 33 0.56 3.03 6.40
N ALA A 34 1.03 2.31 5.38
CA ALA A 34 1.95 1.19 5.54
C ALA A 34 3.32 1.63 6.11
N ALA A 35 3.87 2.75 5.64
CA ALA A 35 5.12 3.31 6.17
C ALA A 35 5.02 3.62 7.67
N PHE A 36 3.91 4.20 8.12
CA PHE A 36 3.69 4.46 9.54
C PHE A 36 3.58 3.19 10.36
N ALA A 37 2.90 2.16 9.85
CA ALA A 37 2.84 0.86 10.52
C ALA A 37 4.24 0.23 10.65
N VAL A 38 5.06 0.30 9.59
CA VAL A 38 6.45 -0.20 9.62
C VAL A 38 7.29 0.58 10.62
N VAL A 39 7.24 1.92 10.61
CA VAL A 39 8.01 2.75 11.55
C VAL A 39 7.55 2.53 12.99
N SER A 40 6.25 2.49 13.24
CA SER A 40 5.71 2.22 14.58
C SER A 40 6.14 0.84 15.09
N GLN A 41 6.16 -0.18 14.23
CA GLN A 41 6.68 -1.50 14.60
C GLN A 41 8.18 -1.45 14.92
N ARG A 42 8.98 -0.70 14.15
CA ARG A 42 10.41 -0.49 14.41
C ARG A 42 10.64 0.23 15.75
N GLN A 43 9.85 1.26 16.04
CA GLN A 43 9.85 1.95 17.34
C GLN A 43 9.51 0.99 18.49
N ALA A 44 8.50 0.14 18.33
CA ALA A 44 8.08 -0.82 19.34
C ALA A 44 9.15 -1.87 19.69
N ILE A 45 10.00 -2.25 18.73
CA ILE A 45 11.12 -3.19 18.96
C ILE A 45 12.43 -2.48 19.34
N GLY A 46 12.42 -1.15 19.48
CA GLY A 46 13.59 -0.37 19.90
C GLY A 46 14.64 -0.18 18.81
N ASP A 47 14.27 -0.19 17.53
CA ASP A 47 15.18 0.15 16.43
C ASP A 47 15.63 1.63 16.56
N PRO A 48 16.93 1.91 16.77
CA PRO A 48 17.42 3.28 16.92
C PRO A 48 17.16 4.16 15.70
N ALA A 49 17.17 3.57 14.49
CA ALA A 49 16.94 4.32 13.25
C ALA A 49 15.50 4.85 13.17
N ALA A 50 14.54 4.18 13.81
CA ALA A 50 13.15 4.62 13.85
C ALA A 50 12.91 5.76 14.87
N GLY A 51 13.85 6.00 15.78
CA GLY A 51 13.80 7.08 16.77
C GLY A 51 13.98 8.48 16.16
N GLN A 52 14.43 8.59 14.91
CA GLN A 52 14.51 9.88 14.20
C GLN A 52 13.13 10.40 13.76
N TRP A 53 12.12 9.53 13.74
CA TRP A 53 10.74 9.85 13.37
C TRP A 53 9.91 10.16 14.62
N PRO A 54 8.84 10.98 14.51
CA PRO A 54 7.94 11.22 15.62
C PRO A 54 7.31 9.90 16.11
N ASP A 55 6.80 9.87 17.34
CA ASP A 55 6.08 8.71 17.84
C ASP A 55 4.80 8.48 17.01
N LEU A 56 4.74 7.33 16.35
CA LEU A 56 3.64 6.95 15.47
C LEU A 56 2.69 5.94 16.11
N ALA A 57 2.91 5.56 17.37
CA ALA A 57 2.04 4.63 18.06
C ALA A 57 0.59 5.11 18.04
N THR A 58 0.33 6.40 18.28
CA THR A 58 -1.05 6.93 18.31
C THR A 58 -1.51 7.51 16.99
N ARG A 59 -0.92 8.62 16.55
CA ARG A 59 -1.37 9.37 15.36
C ARG A 59 -1.20 8.54 14.07
N GLY A 60 -0.10 7.79 13.96
CA GLY A 60 0.14 6.90 12.82
C GLY A 60 -0.86 5.75 12.74
N ARG A 61 -1.25 5.16 13.88
CA ARG A 61 -2.30 4.13 13.94
C ARG A 61 -3.66 4.69 13.56
N GLU A 62 -4.00 5.89 14.04
CA GLU A 62 -5.27 6.53 13.69
C GLU A 62 -5.35 6.84 12.19
N PHE A 63 -4.28 7.41 11.62
CA PHE A 63 -4.15 7.60 10.18
C PHE A 63 -4.35 6.29 9.42
N PHE A 64 -3.70 5.20 9.86
CA PHE A 64 -3.83 3.89 9.22
C PHE A 64 -5.30 3.43 9.19
N VAL A 65 -6.01 3.49 10.31
CA VAL A 65 -7.41 3.05 10.38
C VAL A 65 -8.30 3.88 9.45
N ARG A 66 -8.16 5.21 9.48
CA ARG A 66 -8.94 6.12 8.62
C ARG A 66 -8.62 5.91 7.14
N ALA A 67 -7.35 5.74 6.79
CA ALA A 67 -6.89 5.45 5.44
C ALA A 67 -7.49 4.14 4.92
N MET A 68 -7.49 3.08 5.72
CA MET A 68 -8.05 1.79 5.31
C MET A 68 -9.57 1.89 5.09
N ALA A 69 -10.30 2.58 5.97
CA ALA A 69 -11.74 2.82 5.78
C ALA A 69 -12.02 3.60 4.49
N GLN A 70 -11.27 4.68 4.24
CA GLN A 70 -11.39 5.44 2.99
C GLN A 70 -11.10 4.58 1.75
N LEU A 71 -10.10 3.69 1.82
CA LEU A 71 -9.80 2.78 0.71
C LEU A 71 -10.93 1.77 0.49
N MET A 72 -11.56 1.24 1.54
CA MET A 72 -12.74 0.37 1.40
C MET A 72 -13.86 1.11 0.66
N ASP A 73 -14.19 2.32 1.09
CA ASP A 73 -15.26 3.13 0.50
C ASP A 73 -15.02 3.45 -0.98
N GLN A 74 -13.78 3.78 -1.34
CA GLN A 74 -13.43 4.22 -2.69
C GLN A 74 -13.17 3.08 -3.68
N THR A 75 -12.79 1.90 -3.19
CA THR A 75 -12.42 0.76 -4.06
C THR A 75 -13.46 -0.35 -4.05
N GLY A 76 -14.37 -0.36 -3.08
CA GLY A 76 -15.31 -1.45 -2.85
C GLY A 76 -14.66 -2.71 -2.29
N LEU A 77 -13.37 -2.67 -1.91
CA LEU A 77 -12.70 -3.78 -1.25
C LEU A 77 -13.27 -4.00 0.15
N ASP A 78 -13.42 -5.26 0.53
CA ASP A 78 -13.80 -5.64 1.88
C ASP A 78 -12.58 -5.60 2.84
N ARG A 79 -12.83 -5.99 4.09
CA ARG A 79 -11.80 -6.03 5.14
C ARG A 79 -10.62 -6.92 4.75
N ASP A 80 -10.88 -8.07 4.15
CA ASP A 80 -9.83 -9.04 3.82
C ASP A 80 -8.98 -8.52 2.64
N GLY A 81 -9.63 -7.92 1.63
CA GLY A 81 -8.96 -7.27 0.52
C GLY A 81 -8.06 -6.12 0.95
N ILE A 82 -8.54 -5.23 1.83
CA ILE A 82 -7.72 -4.12 2.34
C ILE A 82 -6.63 -4.60 3.29
N ALA A 83 -6.88 -5.62 4.12
CA ALA A 83 -5.85 -6.21 4.98
C ALA A 83 -4.71 -6.84 4.14
N TRP A 84 -5.06 -7.57 3.08
CA TRP A 84 -4.10 -8.12 2.13
C TRP A 84 -3.27 -7.02 1.47
N LEU A 85 -3.93 -5.97 0.98
CA LEU A 85 -3.30 -4.85 0.29
C LEU A 85 -2.32 -4.09 1.21
N ALA A 86 -2.74 -3.78 2.44
CA ALA A 86 -1.89 -3.12 3.44
C ALA A 86 -0.71 -4.00 3.86
N GLY A 87 -0.94 -5.30 4.06
CA GLY A 87 0.12 -6.26 4.38
C GLY A 87 1.15 -6.39 3.26
N PHE A 88 0.68 -6.43 2.01
CA PHE A 88 1.54 -6.47 0.82
C PHE A 88 2.41 -5.21 0.72
N GLU A 89 1.83 -4.01 0.83
CA GLU A 89 2.58 -2.75 0.77
C GLU A 89 3.60 -2.65 1.91
N ALA A 90 3.19 -3.00 3.14
CA ALA A 90 4.10 -3.00 4.30
C ALA A 90 5.27 -3.99 4.12
N LYS A 91 5.02 -5.16 3.52
CA LYS A 91 6.09 -6.10 3.17
C LYS A 91 7.01 -5.51 2.10
N ALA A 92 6.46 -4.95 1.02
CA ALA A 92 7.25 -4.35 -0.05
C ALA A 92 8.17 -3.24 0.47
N LEU A 93 7.68 -2.39 1.38
CA LEU A 93 8.46 -1.32 2.00
C LEU A 93 9.60 -1.81 2.90
N ARG A 94 9.40 -2.94 3.60
CA ARG A 94 10.46 -3.58 4.39
C ARG A 94 11.51 -4.20 3.48
N ASP A 95 11.08 -4.92 2.45
CA ASP A 95 11.98 -5.61 1.52
C ASP A 95 12.81 -4.62 0.69
N SER A 96 12.25 -3.48 0.31
CA SER A 96 12.94 -2.46 -0.49
C SER A 96 13.81 -1.49 0.33
N GLY A 97 13.58 -1.38 1.63
CA GLY A 97 14.24 -0.39 2.49
C GLY A 97 13.83 1.06 2.20
N GLU A 98 12.75 1.29 1.44
CA GLU A 98 12.35 2.63 1.02
C GLU A 98 11.57 3.42 2.09
N THR A 99 11.22 2.79 3.21
CA THR A 99 10.40 3.39 4.27
C THR A 99 10.90 4.78 4.67
N ASP A 100 12.19 4.91 4.98
CA ASP A 100 12.76 6.17 5.47
C ASP A 100 12.81 7.27 4.40
N ARG A 101 12.88 6.90 3.11
CA ARG A 101 12.83 7.86 1.99
C ARG A 101 11.45 8.52 1.88
N LEU A 102 10.39 7.78 2.21
CA LEU A 102 8.99 8.22 2.03
C LEU A 102 8.48 9.03 3.22
N MET A 103 9.07 8.80 4.39
CA MET A 103 8.60 9.37 5.66
C MET A 103 8.41 10.89 5.64
N PRO A 104 9.32 11.72 5.08
CA PRO A 104 9.11 13.17 5.05
C PRO A 104 7.80 13.57 4.34
N SER A 105 7.50 12.95 3.19
CA SER A 105 6.27 13.23 2.46
C SER A 105 5.04 12.66 3.17
N CYS A 106 5.17 11.50 3.80
CA CYS A 106 4.07 10.90 4.54
C CYS A 106 3.69 11.73 5.76
N LEU A 107 4.65 12.30 6.49
CA LEU A 107 4.37 13.17 7.64
C LEU A 107 3.57 14.42 7.24
N LEU A 108 3.83 15.00 6.06
CA LEU A 108 3.00 16.10 5.53
C LEU A 108 1.55 15.66 5.31
N MET A 109 1.34 14.43 4.81
CA MET A 109 0.00 13.86 4.64
C MET A 109 -0.67 13.56 5.99
N LEU A 110 0.08 13.12 6.99
CA LEU A 110 -0.41 12.93 8.35
C LEU A 110 -0.92 14.25 8.94
N GLU A 111 -0.14 15.32 8.84
CA GLU A 111 -0.53 16.65 9.30
C GLU A 111 -1.79 17.16 8.58
N ALA A 112 -1.86 16.98 7.26
CA ALA A 112 -3.02 17.38 6.47
C ALA A 112 -4.30 16.59 6.80
N SER A 113 -4.18 15.38 7.34
CA SER A 113 -5.34 14.54 7.70
C SER A 113 -6.07 14.99 8.97
N GLY A 114 -5.46 15.90 9.75
CA GLY A 114 -6.05 16.41 10.99
C GLY A 114 -6.02 15.43 12.17
N VAL A 115 -5.21 14.37 12.09
CA VAL A 115 -4.90 13.45 13.21
C VAL A 115 -3.53 13.75 13.80
#